data_AF-A0AAT9H6D8-F1
#
_entry.id   AF-A0AAT9H6D8-F1
#
_cell.length_a   1.000
_cell.length_b   1.000
_cell.length_c   1.000
_cell.angle_alpha   90.00
_cell.angle_beta   90.00
_cell.angle_gamma   90.00
#
_symmetry.space_group_name_H-M   'P 1'
#
loop_
_entity.id
_entity.type
_entity.pdbx_description
1 polymer ?
#
loop_
_entity_poly.entity_id
_entity_poly.type
_entity_poly.pdbx_seq_one_letter_code
_entity_poly.pdbx_strand_id
1 'polypeptide(L)'
;MWTYIKLNTRNGQMWQVQWDTGKNRFESPLSLKALAAPDQEKNNRFVLSPTTNIYNFILLDQIDGRVWQVQWSSKPEERAILAIE
;
A
#
# COMPACT_ATOMS: atom_id res chain seq x y z
N MET A 1 14.51 -10.78 -7.12
CA MET A 1 14.11 -9.54 -6.42
C MET A 1 12.60 -9.47 -6.48
N TRP A 2 11.93 -9.46 -5.33
CA TRP A 2 10.47 -9.38 -5.27
C TRP A 2 10.06 -8.19 -4.42
N THR A 3 8.93 -7.59 -4.80
CA THR A 3 8.33 -6.48 -4.06
C THR A 3 6.99 -6.91 -3.47
N TYR A 4 6.78 -6.56 -2.22
CA TYR A 4 5.54 -6.74 -1.48
C TYR A 4 5.15 -5.41 -0.82
N ILE A 5 3.85 -5.16 -0.66
CA ILE A 5 3.36 -4.00 0.09
C ILE A 5 2.88 -4.46 1.46
N LYS A 6 3.61 -4.05 2.49
CA LYS A 6 3.16 -4.24 3.88
C LYS A 6 2.11 -3.18 4.18
N LEU A 7 0.87 -3.60 4.39
CA LEU A 7 -0.27 -2.73 4.67
C LEU A 7 -0.65 -2.79 6.16
N ASN A 8 -0.77 -1.63 6.79
CA ASN A 8 -1.53 -1.50 8.03
C ASN A 8 -3.03 -1.51 7.68
N THR A 9 -3.66 -2.68 7.87
CA THR A 9 -5.06 -2.90 7.49
C THR A 9 -6.05 -2.06 8.31
N ARG A 10 -5.59 -1.45 9.40
CA ARG A 10 -6.41 -0.60 10.27
C ARG A 10 -6.58 0.83 9.74
N ASN A 11 -5.53 1.39 9.14
CA ASN A 11 -5.48 2.82 8.81
C ASN A 11 -4.94 3.17 7.42
N GLY A 12 -4.49 2.19 6.64
CA GLY A 12 -4.04 2.39 5.26
C GLY A 12 -2.59 2.82 5.10
N GLN A 13 -1.84 3.00 6.20
CA GLN A 13 -0.39 3.23 6.11
C GLN A 13 0.30 2.00 5.50
N MET A 14 1.32 2.22 4.69
CA MET A 14 1.95 1.13 3.95
C MET A 14 3.43 1.37 3.65
N TRP A 15 4.13 0.26 3.47
CA TRP A 15 5.56 0.22 3.16
C TRP A 15 5.83 -0.70 1.98
N GLN A 16 6.77 -0.28 1.14
CA GLN A 16 7.38 -1.17 0.17
C GLN A 16 8.38 -2.07 0.91
N VAL A 17 8.20 -3.37 0.77
CA VAL A 17 9.12 -4.39 1.25
C VAL A 17 9.76 -5.05 0.04
N GLN A 18 11.07 -4.92 -0.07
CA GLN A 18 11.85 -5.59 -1.11
C GLN A 18 12.67 -6.71 -0.47
N TRP A 19 12.64 -7.87 -1.11
CA TRP A 19 13.39 -9.03 -0.62
C TRP A 19 13.94 -9.89 -1.77
N ASP A 20 15.01 -10.60 -1.45
CA ASP A 20 15.64 -11.61 -2.27
C ASP A 20 16.26 -12.70 -1.38
N THR A 21 16.84 -13.73 -2.00
CA THR A 21 17.55 -14.81 -1.29
C THR A 21 18.95 -14.37 -0.81
N GLY A 22 19.39 -13.16 -1.15
CA GLY A 22 20.70 -12.59 -0.84
C GLY A 22 20.65 -11.60 0.32
N LYS A 23 21.33 -10.46 0.19
CA LYS A 23 21.43 -9.42 1.23
C LYS A 23 20.64 -8.15 0.92
N ASN A 24 19.98 -8.05 -0.23
CA ASN A 24 19.32 -6.81 -0.66
C ASN A 24 17.86 -6.80 -0.20
N ARG A 25 17.68 -6.78 1.13
CA ARG A 25 16.37 -6.80 1.77
C ARG A 25 16.18 -5.51 2.55
N PHE A 26 15.11 -4.79 2.26
CA PHE A 26 14.80 -3.55 2.96
C PHE A 26 13.31 -3.28 2.98
N GLU A 27 12.94 -2.39 3.89
CA GLU A 27 11.65 -1.76 3.94
C GLU A 27 11.83 -0.27 3.74
N SER A 28 10.94 0.36 2.97
CA SER A 28 10.87 1.81 2.87
C SER A 28 9.42 2.28 2.91
N PRO A 29 9.12 3.43 3.54
CA PRO A 29 7.77 3.98 3.53
C PRO A 29 7.24 4.17 2.11
N LEU A 30 6.04 3.67 1.85
CA LEU A 30 5.31 3.92 0.60
C LEU A 30 4.29 5.04 0.82
N SER A 31 3.50 4.95 1.89
CA SER A 31 2.67 6.05 2.37
C SER A 31 2.50 5.96 3.88
N LEU A 32 2.88 7.02 4.59
CA LEU A 32 2.64 7.16 6.03
C LEU A 32 1.37 7.95 6.35
N LYS A 33 0.65 8.41 5.32
CA LYS A 33 -0.62 9.10 5.49
C LYS A 33 -1.71 8.09 5.82
N ALA A 34 -2.34 8.24 6.99
CA ALA A 34 -3.54 7.48 7.33
C ALA A 34 -4.70 7.88 6.41
N LEU A 35 -5.44 6.88 5.92
CA LEU A 35 -6.61 7.03 5.04
C LEU A 35 -7.93 6.97 5.83
N ALA A 36 -7.86 6.64 7.12
CA ALA A 36 -8.94 6.69 8.09
C ALA A 36 -8.60 7.69 9.20
N ALA A 37 -9.62 8.41 9.70
CA ALA A 37 -9.48 9.23 10.89
C ALA A 37 -9.27 8.33 12.14
N PRO A 38 -8.59 8.79 13.21
CA PRO A 38 -8.26 7.97 14.37
C PRO A 38 -9.45 7.26 15.02
N ASP A 39 -10.62 7.89 15.03
CA ASP A 39 -11.88 7.37 15.57
C ASP A 39 -12.60 6.39 14.62
N GLN A 40 -12.18 6.34 13.35
CA GLN A 40 -12.73 5.48 12.30
C GLN A 40 -11.80 4.31 11.95
N GLU A 41 -10.63 4.22 12.58
CA GLU A 41 -9.68 3.14 12.38
C GLU A 41 -10.26 1.79 12.87
N LYS A 42 -10.21 0.77 12.02
CA LYS A 42 -10.73 -0.57 12.35
C LYS A 42 -9.88 -1.65 11.72
N ASN A 43 -9.52 -2.68 12.48
CA ASN A 43 -8.75 -3.81 11.96
C ASN A 43 -9.44 -4.40 10.72
N ASN A 44 -8.64 -4.72 9.70
CA ASN A 44 -9.11 -5.27 8.42
C ASN A 44 -10.03 -4.32 7.62
N ARG A 45 -10.03 -3.01 7.89
CA ARG A 45 -10.74 -2.02 7.06
C ARG A 45 -10.21 -1.99 5.64
N PHE A 46 -8.89 -1.97 5.48
CA PHE A 46 -8.24 -1.86 4.18
C PHE A 46 -7.76 -3.22 3.68
N VAL A 47 -8.06 -3.54 2.41
CA VAL A 47 -7.56 -4.71 1.69
C VAL A 47 -6.82 -4.26 0.43
N LEU A 48 -5.66 -4.87 0.19
CA LEU A 48 -4.85 -4.61 -1.00
C LEU A 48 -4.95 -5.79 -1.96
N SER A 49 -5.34 -5.51 -3.20
CA SER A 49 -5.45 -6.50 -4.27
C SER A 49 -4.37 -6.26 -5.32
N PRO A 50 -3.63 -7.30 -5.75
CA PRO A 50 -2.65 -7.16 -6.82
C PRO A 50 -3.33 -6.95 -8.18
N THR A 51 -2.65 -6.26 -9.09
CA THR A 51 -3.06 -6.18 -10.50
C THR A 51 -2.14 -7.02 -11.38
N THR A 52 -2.45 -7.12 -12.68
CA THR A 52 -1.54 -7.72 -13.68
C THR A 52 -0.26 -6.92 -13.86
N ASN A 53 -0.29 -5.60 -13.60
CA ASN A 53 0.90 -4.77 -13.55
C ASN A 53 1.51 -4.83 -12.16
N ILE A 54 2.68 -5.45 -12.04
CA ILE A 54 3.36 -5.67 -10.75
C ILE A 54 3.65 -4.40 -9.96
N TYR A 55 3.69 -3.23 -10.62
CA TYR A 55 3.92 -1.93 -9.97
C TYR A 55 2.67 -1.36 -9.31
N ASN A 56 1.48 -1.89 -9.66
CA ASN A 56 0.19 -1.34 -9.28
C ASN A 56 -0.65 -2.34 -8.48
N PHE A 57 -1.33 -1.81 -7.46
CA PHE A 57 -2.28 -2.51 -6.61
C PHE A 57 -3.57 -1.68 -6.51
N ILE A 58 -4.67 -2.34 -6.16
CA ILE A 58 -5.92 -1.69 -5.81
C ILE A 58 -6.11 -1.80 -4.30
N LEU A 59 -6.20 -0.67 -3.62
CA LEU A 59 -6.59 -0.60 -2.21
C LEU A 59 -8.08 -0.36 -2.12
N LEU A 60 -8.78 -1.22 -1.39
CA LEU A 60 -10.21 -1.09 -1.10
C LEU A 60 -10.42 -0.80 0.38
N ASP A 61 -11.17 0.26 0.69
CA ASP A 61 -11.79 0.45 2.00
C ASP A 61 -13.09 -0.36 2.05
N GLN A 62 -13.09 -1.44 2.83
CA GLN A 62 -14.23 -2.35 2.94
C GLN A 62 -15.40 -1.75 3.74
N ILE A 63 -15.21 -0.60 4.38
CA ILE A 63 -16.26 0.03 5.20
C ILE A 63 -17.05 1.05 4.38
N ASP A 64 -16.38 1.94 3.66
CA ASP A 64 -17.03 3.04 2.94
C ASP A 64 -16.90 2.95 1.40
N GLY A 65 -16.24 1.91 0.89
CA GLY A 65 -16.17 1.61 -0.53
C GLY A 65 -15.19 2.47 -1.33
N ARG A 66 -14.43 3.37 -0.68
CA ARG A 66 -13.40 4.15 -1.37
C ARG A 66 -12.31 3.24 -1.92
N VAL A 67 -11.80 3.60 -3.09
CA VAL A 67 -10.80 2.82 -3.82
C VAL A 67 -9.63 3.71 -4.19
N TRP A 68 -8.42 3.16 -4.10
CA TRP A 68 -7.20 3.84 -4.55
C TRP A 68 -6.37 2.93 -5.45
N GLN A 69 -5.77 3.53 -6.48
CA GLN A 69 -4.59 2.96 -7.12
C GLN A 69 -3.38 3.20 -6.22
N VAL A 70 -2.66 2.12 -5.91
CA VAL A 70 -1.40 2.14 -5.18
C VAL A 70 -0.28 1.76 -6.14
N GLN A 71 0.67 2.68 -6.36
CA GLN A 71 1.84 2.47 -7.20
C GLN A 71 3.12 2.49 -6.36
N TRP A 72 3.95 1.46 -6.50
CA TRP A 72 5.31 1.46 -5.95
C TRP A 72 6.36 1.66 -7.02
N SER A 73 7.50 2.25 -6.62
CA SER A 73 8.70 2.38 -7.44
C SER A 73 9.94 2.32 -6.55
N SER A 74 11.06 1.88 -7.12
CA SER A 74 12.38 2.02 -6.51
C SER A 74 12.76 3.49 -6.28
N LYS A 75 12.12 4.41 -7.02
CA LYS A 75 12.28 5.86 -6.87
C LYS A 75 11.12 6.43 -6.03
N PRO A 76 11.40 7.03 -4.87
CA PRO A 76 10.35 7.56 -3.99
C PRO A 76 9.38 8.55 -4.66
N GLU A 77 9.87 9.36 -5.60
CA GLU A 77 9.10 10.38 -6.32
C GLU A 77 8.10 9.80 -7.34
N GLU A 78 8.26 8.55 -7.74
CA GLU A 78 7.34 7.85 -8.66
C GLU A 78 6.29 7.01 -7.90
N ARG A 79 6.29 7.05 -6.56
CA ARG A 79 5.30 6.36 -5.72
C ARG A 79 4.02 7.17 -5.63
N ALA A 80 2.88 6.51 -5.67
CA ALA A 80 1.59 7.21 -5.64
C ALA A 80 0.49 6.40 -4.95
N ILE A 81 -0.38 7.11 -4.23
CA ILE A 81 -1.67 6.62 -3.74
C ILE A 81 -2.74 7.57 -4.30
N LEU A 82 -3.45 7.13 -5.34
CA LEU A 82 -4.39 7.96 -6.10
C LEU A 82 -5.79 7.44 -5.88
N ALA A 83 -6.72 8.31 -5.45
CA ALA A 83 -8.12 7.93 -5.35
C ALA A 83 -8.69 7.66 -6.75
N ILE A 84 -9.58 6.67 -6.85
CA ILE A 84 -10.31 6.34 -8.07
C ILE A 84 -11.75 6.88 -7.88
N GLU A 85 -12.18 7.72 -8.83
CA GLU A 85 -13.54 8.31 -8.91
C GLU A 85 -14.39 7.62 -9.98
#